data_AF-A0A432UAV8-F1
#
_entry.id   AF-A0A432UAV8-F1
#
_cell.length_a   1.000
_cell.length_b   1.000
_cell.length_c   1.000
_cell.angle_alpha   90.00
_cell.angle_beta   90.00
_cell.angle_gamma   90.00
#
_symmetry.space_group_name_H-M   'P 1'
#
loop_
_entity.id
_entity.type
_entity.pdbx_description
1 polymer ?
#
loop_
_entity_poly.entity_id
_entity_poly.type
_entity_poly.pdbx_seq_one_letter_code
_entity_poly.pdbx_strand_id
1 'polypeptide(L)'
;MATLVELAKRGIITKEMEFCAEYEKRPVDYIVEGLVEGTIVIPANIFHREREDFTPRAIGKGLKTKVNANIGTSGDIEDIELELEKLRVAVKYGADAVMDLSTGKFI
;
A
#
# COMPACT_ATOMS: atom_id res chain seq x y z
N MET A 1 -12.87 -7.07 13.58
CA MET A 1 -11.51 -6.85 13.08
C MET A 1 -11.21 -5.36 13.24
N ALA A 2 -10.08 -4.98 13.82
CA ALA A 2 -9.72 -3.57 13.98
C ALA A 2 -8.81 -3.09 12.84
N THR A 3 -8.99 -1.86 12.40
CA THR A 3 -8.11 -1.15 11.46
C THR A 3 -6.80 -0.74 12.15
N LEU A 4 -5.77 -0.41 11.36
CA LEU A 4 -4.50 0.09 11.92
C LEU A 4 -4.66 1.39 12.70
N VAL A 5 -5.58 2.27 12.28
CA VAL A 5 -5.89 3.52 13.02
C VAL A 5 -6.54 3.21 14.37
N GLU A 6 -7.46 2.25 14.44
CA GLU A 6 -8.09 1.85 15.71
C GLU A 6 -7.07 1.19 16.66
N LEU A 7 -6.13 0.41 16.14
CA LEU A 7 -5.04 -0.17 16.93
C LEU A 7 -4.10 0.92 17.44
N ALA A 8 -3.72 1.87 16.59
CA ALA A 8 -2.90 3.03 16.97
C ALA A 8 -3.55 3.85 18.10
N LYS A 9 -4.86 4.14 17.98
CA LYS A 9 -5.63 4.84 19.03
C LYS A 9 -5.72 4.08 20.36
N ARG A 10 -5.54 2.76 20.35
CA ARG A 10 -5.46 1.92 21.56
C ARG A 10 -4.04 1.82 22.12
N GLY A 11 -3.06 2.50 21.51
CA GLY A 11 -1.65 2.40 21.87
C GLY A 11 -1.00 1.09 21.44
N ILE A 12 -1.60 0.36 20.49
CA ILE A 12 -1.06 -0.90 19.98
C ILE A 12 -0.22 -0.61 18.75
N ILE A 13 1.09 -0.82 18.87
CA ILE A 13 2.04 -0.76 17.75
C ILE A 13 2.00 -2.09 17.00
N THR A 14 1.85 -2.02 15.68
CA THR A 14 1.81 -3.21 14.82
C THR A 14 3.06 -3.34 13.97
N LYS A 15 3.35 -4.55 13.48
CA LYS A 15 4.47 -4.82 12.56
C LYS A 15 4.45 -3.93 11.31
N GLU A 16 3.26 -3.55 10.82
CA GLU A 16 3.12 -2.66 9.67
C GLU A 16 3.58 -1.24 9.98
N MET A 17 3.31 -0.75 11.20
CA MET A 17 3.75 0.57 11.66
C MET A 17 5.28 0.60 11.82
N GLU A 18 5.85 -0.44 12.43
CA GLU A 18 7.31 -0.57 12.59
C GLU A 18 8.03 -0.63 11.25
N PHE A 19 7.53 -1.47 10.33
CA PHE A 19 8.11 -1.58 8.99
C PHE A 19 8.07 -0.25 8.23
N CYS A 20 6.93 0.46 8.29
CA CYS A 20 6.82 1.78 7.66
C CYS A 20 7.76 2.80 8.29
N ALA A 21 7.90 2.78 9.61
CA ALA A 21 8.82 3.67 10.34
C ALA A 21 10.28 3.45 9.89
N GLU A 22 10.70 2.18 9.83
CA GLU A 22 12.03 1.80 9.34
C GLU A 22 12.26 2.25 7.89
N TYR A 23 11.31 1.94 7.00
CA TYR A 23 11.40 2.31 5.58
C TYR A 23 11.49 3.83 5.35
N GLU A 24 10.72 4.60 6.12
CA GLU A 24 10.70 6.06 6.07
C GLU A 24 11.85 6.72 6.85
N LYS A 25 12.63 5.93 7.61
CA LYS A 25 13.67 6.41 8.54
C LYS A 25 13.11 7.42 9.54
N ARG A 26 11.96 7.07 10.13
CA ARG A 26 11.25 7.87 11.15
C ARG A 26 11.07 7.04 12.42
N PRO A 27 10.92 7.67 13.60
CA PRO A 27 10.45 6.97 14.79
C PRO A 27 9.06 6.36 14.57
N VAL A 28 8.78 5.22 15.19
CA VAL A 28 7.45 4.58 15.10
C VAL A 28 6.34 5.48 15.62
N ASP A 29 6.63 6.27 16.66
CA ASP A 29 5.69 7.24 17.22
C ASP A 29 5.25 8.28 16.18
N TYR A 30 6.13 8.69 15.26
CA TYR A 30 5.76 9.61 14.17
C TYR A 30 4.71 9.00 13.24
N ILE A 31 4.81 7.70 12.97
CA ILE A 31 3.83 6.97 12.15
C ILE A 31 2.51 6.82 12.91
N VAL A 32 2.58 6.47 14.21
CA VAL A 32 1.42 6.31 15.09
C VAL A 32 0.65 7.63 15.25
N GLU A 33 1.35 8.73 15.55
CA GLU A 33 0.76 10.07 15.64
C GLU A 33 0.07 10.45 14.33
N GLY A 34 0.73 10.27 13.18
CA GLY A 34 0.13 10.57 11.90
C GLY A 34 -1.10 9.71 11.57
N LEU A 35 -1.13 8.44 11.99
CA LEU A 35 -2.31 7.58 11.86
C LEU A 35 -3.48 8.07 12.74
N VAL A 36 -3.18 8.47 13.99
CA VAL A 36 -4.19 8.95 14.94
C VAL A 36 -4.77 10.30 14.49
N GLU A 37 -3.92 11.19 13.98
CA GLU A 37 -4.28 12.51 13.45
C GLU A 37 -4.93 12.46 12.06
N GLY A 38 -4.82 11.33 11.35
CA GLY A 38 -5.31 11.18 9.98
C GLY A 38 -4.45 11.88 8.92
N THR A 39 -3.19 12.20 9.24
CA THR A 39 -2.23 12.78 8.29
C THR A 39 -1.38 11.73 7.57
N ILE A 40 -1.40 10.48 8.07
CA ILE A 40 -0.76 9.30 7.49
C ILE A 40 -1.78 8.15 7.42
N VAL A 41 -1.70 7.33 6.36
CA VAL A 41 -2.45 6.08 6.21
C VAL A 41 -1.52 4.94 5.81
N ILE A 42 -1.83 3.71 6.22
CA ILE A 42 -1.15 2.48 5.78
C ILE A 42 -2.21 1.55 5.16
N PRO A 43 -2.28 1.42 3.82
CA PRO A 43 -3.17 0.49 3.16
C PRO A 43 -2.70 -0.96 3.36
N ALA A 44 -3.29 -1.65 4.34
CA ALA A 44 -2.92 -3.03 4.67
C ALA A 44 -4.18 -3.86 4.96
N ASN A 45 -4.92 -4.21 3.91
CA ASN A 45 -6.05 -5.12 4.05
C ASN A 45 -5.58 -6.46 4.67
N ILE A 46 -6.37 -6.99 5.59
CA ILE A 46 -6.08 -8.23 6.34
C ILE A 46 -5.76 -9.42 5.42
N PHE A 47 -6.45 -9.56 4.28
CA PHE A 47 -6.25 -10.67 3.35
C PHE A 47 -5.02 -10.49 2.46
N HIS A 48 -4.52 -9.26 2.35
CA HIS A 48 -3.32 -8.96 1.58
C HIS A 48 -2.08 -9.02 2.46
N ARG A 49 -2.13 -8.47 3.68
CA ARG A 49 -1.00 -8.43 4.60
C ARG A 49 -0.58 -9.77 5.19
N GLU A 50 -1.40 -10.80 5.00
CA GLU A 50 -1.09 -12.19 5.34
C GLU A 50 -0.24 -12.87 4.25
N ARG A 51 -0.12 -12.29 3.05
CA ARG A 51 0.73 -12.82 1.99
C ARG A 51 2.21 -12.54 2.29
N GLU A 52 3.07 -13.48 1.89
CA GLU A 52 4.51 -13.40 2.14
C GLU A 52 5.20 -12.27 1.36
N ASP A 53 4.65 -11.88 0.21
CA ASP A 53 5.18 -10.85 -0.68
C ASP A 53 4.65 -9.43 -0.37
N PHE A 54 3.79 -9.28 0.64
CA PHE A 54 3.24 -7.98 0.99
C PHE A 54 4.25 -7.12 1.75
N THR A 55 4.51 -5.92 1.22
CA THR A 55 5.33 -4.90 1.90
C THR A 55 4.49 -3.64 2.15
N PRO A 56 4.24 -3.25 3.41
CA PRO A 56 3.41 -2.08 3.70
C PRO A 56 4.14 -0.77 3.35
N ARG A 57 3.35 0.22 2.92
CA ARG A 57 3.78 1.59 2.66
C ARG A 57 2.90 2.57 3.42
N ALA A 58 3.51 3.49 4.15
CA ALA A 58 2.82 4.62 4.75
C ALA A 58 2.74 5.77 3.75
N ILE A 59 1.57 6.39 3.64
CA ILE A 59 1.29 7.51 2.72
C ILE A 59 0.83 8.68 3.57
N GLY A 60 1.52 9.81 3.48
CA GLY A 60 1.13 10.98 4.28
C GLY A 60 2.20 12.05 4.41
N LYS A 61 1.87 13.06 5.21
CA LYS A 61 2.71 14.24 5.42
C LYS A 61 4.07 13.87 6.04
N GLY A 62 5.14 14.45 5.52
CA GLY A 62 6.50 14.29 6.08
C GLY A 62 7.19 12.95 5.77
N LEU A 63 6.53 12.08 5.02
CA LEU A 63 7.08 10.85 4.46
C LEU A 63 7.62 11.09 3.05
N LYS A 64 8.37 10.14 2.49
CA LYS A 64 8.78 10.19 1.09
C LYS A 64 7.53 10.22 0.20
N THR A 65 7.55 11.02 -0.87
CA THR A 65 6.51 11.01 -1.89
C THR A 65 6.34 9.61 -2.46
N LYS A 66 5.08 9.20 -2.65
CA LYS A 66 4.70 7.88 -3.14
C LYS A 66 4.19 7.98 -4.56
N VAL A 67 4.50 6.99 -5.40
CA VAL A 67 4.04 6.92 -6.79
C VAL A 67 3.10 5.73 -6.97
N ASN A 68 1.95 5.99 -7.58
CA ASN A 68 1.01 4.96 -7.99
C ASN A 68 1.09 4.73 -9.50
N ALA A 69 1.13 3.47 -9.92
CA ALA A 69 0.98 3.08 -11.33
C ALA A 69 -0.41 2.49 -11.57
N ASN A 70 -1.03 2.83 -12.70
CA ASN A 70 -2.30 2.22 -13.11
C ASN A 70 -2.03 1.12 -14.13
N ILE A 71 -2.66 -0.03 -13.91
CA ILE A 71 -2.75 -1.14 -14.87
C ILE A 71 -4.22 -1.42 -15.14
N GLY A 72 -4.52 -2.33 -16.06
CA GLY A 72 -5.87 -2.83 -16.28
C GLY A 72 -6.15 -3.12 -17.75
N THR A 73 -7.04 -4.07 -17.95
CA THR A 73 -7.60 -4.43 -19.26
C THR A 73 -8.65 -3.43 -19.73
N SER A 74 -8.96 -3.45 -21.02
CA SER A 74 -10.03 -2.65 -21.63
C SER A 74 -10.89 -3.53 -22.54
N GLY A 75 -11.98 -2.97 -23.09
CA GLY A 75 -12.78 -3.68 -24.10
C GLY A 75 -12.02 -4.01 -25.38
N ASP A 76 -10.93 -3.30 -25.66
CA ASP A 76 -10.10 -3.49 -26.87
C ASP A 76 -8.93 -4.45 -26.63
N ILE A 77 -8.34 -4.43 -25.44
CA ILE A 77 -7.17 -5.25 -25.07
C ILE A 77 -7.45 -5.93 -23.73
N GLU A 78 -7.60 -7.25 -23.79
CA GLU A 78 -7.94 -8.11 -22.66
C GLU A 78 -6.92 -9.26 -22.56
N ASP A 79 -5.76 -8.96 -21.99
CA ASP A 79 -4.66 -9.91 -21.81
C ASP A 79 -4.14 -9.84 -20.37
N ILE A 80 -4.45 -10.88 -19.59
CA ILE A 80 -4.06 -10.97 -18.18
C ILE A 80 -2.55 -11.09 -18.01
N GLU A 81 -1.86 -11.81 -18.89
CA GLU A 81 -0.41 -11.99 -18.78
C GLU A 81 0.32 -10.66 -19.04
N LEU A 82 -0.20 -9.86 -19.97
CA LEU A 82 0.28 -8.50 -20.19
C LEU A 82 0.07 -7.60 -18.95
N GLU A 83 -1.09 -7.69 -18.28
CA GLU A 83 -1.32 -6.91 -17.05
C GLU A 83 -0.42 -7.36 -15.90
N LEU A 84 -0.15 -8.66 -15.77
CA LEU A 84 0.82 -9.18 -14.81
C LEU A 84 2.24 -8.73 -15.12
N GLU A 85 2.63 -8.65 -16.40
CA GLU A 85 3.92 -8.08 -16.79
C GLU A 85 4.01 -6.60 -16.41
N LYS A 86 2.98 -5.79 -16.71
CA LYS A 86 2.92 -4.38 -16.31
C LYS A 86 3.04 -4.21 -14.80
N LEU A 87 2.36 -5.03 -14.00
CA LEU A 87 2.48 -5.03 -12.55
C LEU A 87 3.93 -5.28 -12.10
N ARG A 88 4.57 -6.34 -12.61
CA ARG A 88 5.96 -6.68 -12.28
C ARG A 88 6.92 -5.55 -12.65
N VAL A 89 6.74 -4.95 -13.83
CA VAL A 89 7.55 -3.83 -14.31
C VAL A 89 7.35 -2.60 -13.42
N ALA A 90 6.11 -2.24 -13.10
CA ALA A 90 5.80 -1.09 -12.25
C ALA A 90 6.48 -1.21 -10.87
N VAL A 91 6.35 -2.36 -10.21
CA VAL A 91 7.00 -2.61 -8.91
C VAL A 91 8.52 -2.60 -9.04
N LYS A 92 9.09 -3.26 -10.06
CA LYS A 92 10.54 -3.32 -10.30
C LYS A 92 11.17 -1.93 -10.43
N TYR A 93 10.47 -0.99 -11.07
CA TYR A 93 10.96 0.38 -11.28
C TYR A 93 10.48 1.37 -10.20
N GLY A 94 9.86 0.89 -9.11
CA GLY A 94 9.65 1.67 -7.90
C GLY A 94 8.27 2.28 -7.72
N ALA A 95 7.23 1.76 -8.37
CA ALA A 95 5.85 2.09 -7.98
C ALA A 95 5.58 1.62 -6.54
N ASP A 96 5.11 2.52 -5.67
CA ASP A 96 4.76 2.22 -4.28
C ASP A 96 3.37 1.59 -4.14
N ALA A 97 2.50 1.88 -5.11
CA ALA A 97 1.16 1.34 -5.20
C ALA A 97 0.81 1.05 -6.66
N VAL A 98 -0.08 0.08 -6.86
CA VAL A 98 -0.65 -0.21 -8.17
C VAL A 98 -2.15 -0.28 -8.03
N MET A 99 -2.86 0.31 -9.00
CA MET A 99 -4.32 0.25 -9.09
C MET A 99 -4.70 -0.50 -10.35
N ASP A 100 -5.50 -1.54 -10.18
CA ASP A 100 -6.17 -2.21 -11.29
C ASP A 100 -7.43 -1.41 -11.66
N LEU A 101 -7.43 -0.86 -12.86
CA LEU A 101 -8.52 -0.09 -13.45
C LEU A 101 -9.15 -0.84 -14.63
N SER A 102 -9.09 -2.17 -14.61
CA SER A 102 -9.68 -3.01 -15.65
C SER A 102 -11.16 -2.67 -15.88
N THR A 103 -11.51 -2.52 -17.15
CA THR A 103 -12.91 -2.35 -17.62
C THR A 103 -13.31 -3.43 -18.62
N GLY A 104 -12.50 -4.48 -18.75
CA GLY A 104 -12.76 -5.64 -19.62
C GLY A 104 -13.87 -6.55 -19.09
N LYS A 105 -14.00 -7.74 -19.67
CA LYS A 105 -14.97 -8.77 -19.29
C LYS A 105 -14.49 -9.62 -18.12
N PHE A 106 -13.18 -9.78 -17.93
CA PHE A 106 -12.57 -10.57 -16.85
C PHE A 106 -11.98 -9.66 -15.76
N ILE A 107 -12.85 -9.08 -14.91
CA ILE A 107 -12.51 -8.28 -13.71
C ILE A 107 -12.75 -9.10 -12.44
#